data_AF-A0A9J6EKA9-F1
#
_entry.id   AF-A0A9J6EKA9-F1
#
_cell.length_a   1.000
_cell.length_b   1.000
_cell.length_c   1.000
_cell.angle_alpha   90.00
_cell.angle_beta   90.00
_cell.angle_gamma   90.00
#
_symmetry.space_group_name_H-M   'P 1'
#
loop_
_entity.id
_entity.type
_entity.pdbx_description
1 polymer ?
#
loop_
_entity_poly.entity_id
_entity_poly.type
_entity_poly.pdbx_seq_one_letter_code
_entity_poly.pdbx_strand_id
1 'polypeptide(L)'
;MNLAAPEAAKYTLNICSNCFHDETPVNCERFLDGGGMNLFLRCLRQLTLYYRMSLIRDMLKNFKQIFTDKPELLRNMMGLLGNVAEVKELRPRLMQDKYLLVFSELLDSESDGIEVSYNAAGILAHILSDGPESWEKASIQAVSRDEVLMRMRRAIDRWALITKRNINYRSFEPILRLLSCEHTPEALHWAVWALANLTQVYRDRDYHTYHAPTGMPLACIYVRDGSTSTSILILPLIHHSLCQRLTFCGTSE
;
A
#
# COMPACT_ATOMS: atom_id res chain seq x y z
N MET A 1 15.02 30.32 2.72
CA MET A 1 16.04 30.10 3.77
C MET A 1 16.53 28.66 3.66
N ASN A 2 17.82 28.45 3.40
CA ASN A 2 18.42 27.11 3.32
C ASN A 2 18.66 26.59 4.74
N LEU A 3 17.76 25.76 5.25
CA LEU A 3 18.04 24.93 6.43
C LEU A 3 19.06 23.86 6.02
N ALA A 4 20.14 23.71 6.79
CA ALA A 4 21.12 22.66 6.57
C ALA A 4 20.42 21.27 6.54
N ALA A 5 20.87 20.38 5.66
CA ALA A 5 20.23 19.08 5.39
C ALA A 5 19.88 18.22 6.64
N PRO A 6 20.67 18.25 7.74
CA PRO A 6 20.34 17.53 8.98
C PRO A 6 19.19 18.16 9.80
N GLU A 7 19.11 19.50 9.82
CA GLU A 7 18.08 20.23 10.57
C GLU A 7 16.73 20.21 9.86
N ALA A 8 16.74 20.25 8.52
CA ALA A 8 15.54 20.00 7.72
C ALA A 8 15.00 18.57 7.95
N ALA A 9 15.89 17.58 8.08
CA ALA A 9 15.48 16.20 8.37
C ALA A 9 14.86 16.07 9.78
N LYS A 10 15.42 16.70 10.82
CA LYS A 10 14.84 16.73 12.16
C LYS A 10 13.51 17.47 12.24
N TYR A 11 13.39 18.62 11.58
CA TYR A 11 12.14 19.39 11.56
C TYR A 11 11.01 18.61 10.86
N THR A 12 11.30 17.99 9.72
CA THR A 12 10.31 17.14 9.04
C THR A 12 10.08 15.82 9.78
N LEU A 13 11.07 15.24 10.45
CA LEU A 13 10.88 14.08 11.36
C LEU A 13 9.99 14.44 12.54
N ASN A 14 10.06 15.66 13.09
CA ASN A 14 9.14 16.13 14.13
C ASN A 14 7.72 16.36 13.59
N ILE A 15 7.58 16.89 12.36
CA ILE A 15 6.26 16.95 11.68
C ILE A 15 5.73 15.53 11.46
N CYS A 16 6.57 14.60 11.00
CA CYS A 16 6.21 13.20 10.82
C CYS A 16 5.84 12.57 12.17
N SER A 17 6.59 12.81 13.24
CA SER A 17 6.31 12.34 14.61
C SER A 17 4.97 12.84 15.13
N ASN A 18 4.63 14.10 14.87
CA ASN A 18 3.31 14.65 15.24
C ASN A 18 2.19 14.11 14.35
N CYS A 19 2.45 13.82 13.07
CA CYS A 19 1.51 13.15 12.18
C CYS A 19 1.37 11.65 12.50
N PHE A 20 2.41 11.01 13.06
CA PHE A 20 2.42 9.58 13.45
C PHE A 20 1.56 9.30 14.69
N HIS A 21 1.25 10.32 15.49
CA HIS A 21 0.42 10.13 16.68
C HIS A 21 -1.08 10.36 16.42
N ASP A 22 -1.44 11.06 15.34
CA ASP A 22 -2.84 11.34 15.00
C ASP A 22 -3.02 11.41 13.48
N GLU A 23 -3.10 10.26 12.83
CA GLU A 23 -3.11 10.11 11.37
C GLU A 23 -4.49 10.45 10.76
N THR A 24 -4.97 11.67 11.00
CA THR A 24 -6.23 12.25 10.50
C THR A 24 -6.06 12.84 9.10
N PRO A 25 -7.17 13.11 8.36
CA PRO A 25 -7.09 13.81 7.06
C PRO A 25 -6.34 15.15 7.14
N VAL A 26 -6.53 15.92 8.21
CA VAL A 26 -5.84 17.20 8.44
C VAL A 26 -4.33 16.99 8.58
N ASN A 27 -3.88 15.95 9.28
CA ASN A 27 -2.46 15.68 9.44
C ASN A 27 -1.85 15.08 8.15
N CYS A 28 -2.61 14.32 7.37
CA CYS A 28 -2.22 13.90 6.02
C CYS A 28 -1.98 15.11 5.10
N GLU A 29 -2.87 16.11 5.15
CA GLU A 29 -2.72 17.36 4.40
C GLU A 29 -1.47 18.14 4.86
N ARG A 30 -1.29 18.33 6.17
CA ARG A 30 -0.11 18.97 6.75
C ARG A 30 1.19 18.28 6.36
N PHE A 31 1.21 16.95 6.30
CA PHE A 31 2.38 16.20 5.82
C PHE A 31 2.70 16.56 4.37
N LEU A 32 1.71 16.61 3.48
CA LEU A 32 1.91 17.00 2.08
C LEU A 32 2.38 18.45 1.95
N ASP A 33 1.77 19.38 2.70
CA ASP A 33 2.12 20.81 2.72
C ASP A 33 3.52 21.05 3.26
N GLY A 34 3.94 20.27 4.26
CA GLY A 34 5.29 20.27 4.82
C GLY A 34 6.36 19.67 3.90
N GLY A 35 6.02 19.32 2.66
CA GLY A 35 6.97 18.73 1.70
C GLY A 35 7.27 17.26 1.97
N GLY A 36 6.36 16.54 2.63
CA GLY A 36 6.52 15.13 3.00
C GLY A 36 6.89 14.21 1.83
N MET A 37 6.33 14.44 0.64
CA MET A 37 6.69 13.68 -0.57
C MET A 37 8.14 13.89 -1.01
N ASN A 38 8.70 15.09 -0.85
CA ASN A 38 10.11 15.33 -1.15
C ASN A 38 11.02 14.60 -0.17
N LEU A 39 10.61 14.54 1.11
CA LEU A 39 11.33 13.76 2.10
C LEU A 39 11.28 12.26 1.78
N PHE A 40 10.10 11.73 1.45
CA PHE A 40 9.91 10.34 1.04
C PHE A 40 10.86 9.95 -0.10
N LEU A 41 10.88 10.74 -1.18
CA LEU A 41 11.79 10.50 -2.31
C LEU A 41 13.27 10.57 -1.93
N ARG A 42 13.65 11.49 -1.03
CA ARG A 42 15.04 11.60 -0.53
C ARG A 42 15.42 10.38 0.31
N CYS A 43 14.52 9.90 1.18
CA CYS A 43 14.74 8.70 1.99
C CYS A 43 14.93 7.46 1.11
N LEU A 44 14.06 7.27 0.11
CA LEU A 44 14.19 6.21 -0.89
C LEU A 44 15.53 6.27 -1.63
N ARG A 45 15.87 7.42 -2.21
CA ARG A 45 17.13 7.59 -2.93
C ARG A 45 18.34 7.26 -2.05
N GLN A 46 18.33 7.72 -0.80
CA GLN A 46 19.44 7.49 0.12
C GLN A 46 19.54 6.01 0.52
N LEU A 47 18.41 5.30 0.67
CA LEU A 47 18.38 3.86 0.91
C LEU A 47 18.91 3.09 -0.31
N THR A 48 18.44 3.43 -1.51
CA THR A 48 18.93 2.81 -2.76
C THR A 48 20.44 2.99 -2.92
N LEU A 49 20.96 4.19 -2.64
CA LEU A 49 22.40 4.43 -2.67
C LEU A 49 23.15 3.60 -1.62
N TYR A 50 22.63 3.49 -0.41
CA TYR A 50 23.21 2.66 0.64
C TYR A 50 23.29 1.18 0.23
N TYR A 51 22.20 0.61 -0.29
CA TYR A 51 22.18 -0.79 -0.74
C TYR A 51 23.10 -1.03 -1.94
N ARG A 52 23.21 -0.08 -2.87
CA ARG A 52 24.15 -0.17 -4.01
C ARG A 52 25.62 -0.05 -3.59
N MET A 53 25.92 0.72 -2.54
CA MET A 53 27.27 0.91 -2.02
C MET A 53 27.72 -0.17 -1.03
N SER A 54 26.82 -1.05 -0.57
CA SER A 54 27.10 -2.15 0.38
C SER A 54 28.10 -3.20 -0.12
N LEU A 55 28.60 -3.10 -1.35
CA LEU A 55 29.71 -3.92 -1.84
C LEU A 55 31.08 -3.49 -1.25
N ILE A 56 31.15 -2.33 -0.57
CA ILE A 56 32.37 -1.84 0.11
C ILE A 56 32.16 -1.94 1.63
N ARG A 57 32.04 -3.18 2.14
CA ARG A 57 31.59 -3.48 3.52
C ARG A 57 32.47 -2.90 4.64
N ASP A 58 33.75 -2.65 4.40
CA ASP A 58 34.69 -2.31 5.48
C ASP A 58 34.80 -0.81 5.79
N MET A 59 34.36 0.07 4.88
CA MET A 59 34.47 1.53 5.09
C MET A 59 33.25 2.15 5.80
N LEU A 60 32.17 1.39 6.01
CA LEU A 60 30.87 1.90 6.50
C LEU A 60 30.57 1.59 7.98
N LYS A 61 31.48 0.94 8.72
CA LYS A 61 31.27 0.68 10.17
C LYS A 61 31.08 1.95 10.99
N ASN A 62 31.70 3.07 10.59
CA ASN A 62 31.53 4.39 11.22
C ASN A 62 30.30 5.17 10.72
N PHE A 63 29.68 4.76 9.61
CA PHE A 63 28.45 5.35 9.10
C PHE A 63 27.20 4.76 9.78
N LYS A 64 27.30 3.55 10.34
CA LYS A 64 26.18 2.83 10.97
C LYS A 64 25.43 3.65 12.05
N GLN A 65 26.12 4.55 12.75
CA GLN A 65 25.56 5.32 13.88
C GLN A 65 24.62 6.47 13.48
N ILE A 66 24.67 6.95 12.24
CA ILE A 66 23.75 8.00 11.72
C ILE A 66 22.54 7.35 11.01
N PHE A 67 22.58 6.03 10.76
CA PHE A 67 21.76 5.37 9.74
C PHE A 67 20.98 4.14 10.20
N THR A 68 20.86 3.94 11.52
CA THR A 68 20.18 2.79 12.14
C THR A 68 18.67 2.77 11.88
N ASP A 69 18.02 3.92 11.68
CA ASP A 69 16.55 4.04 11.72
C ASP A 69 15.86 4.16 10.35
N LYS A 70 16.60 4.00 9.24
CA LYS A 70 16.06 4.29 7.89
C LYS A 70 15.01 3.31 7.36
N PRO A 71 15.12 1.98 7.55
CA PRO A 71 14.07 1.06 7.14
C PRO A 71 12.76 1.32 7.89
N GLU A 72 12.87 1.67 9.17
CA GLU A 72 11.73 2.08 10.00
C GLU A 72 11.13 3.40 9.53
N LEU A 73 11.96 4.40 9.22
CA LEU A 73 11.50 5.66 8.64
C LEU A 73 10.75 5.45 7.32
N LEU A 74 11.27 4.59 6.44
CA LEU A 74 10.60 4.26 5.17
C LEU A 74 9.27 3.56 5.44
N ARG A 75 9.22 2.58 6.35
CA ARG A 75 7.98 1.89 6.72
C ARG A 75 6.93 2.86 7.25
N ASN A 76 7.34 3.76 8.14
CA ASN A 76 6.46 4.77 8.72
C ASN A 76 5.96 5.74 7.63
N MET A 77 6.83 6.18 6.72
CA MET A 77 6.42 7.01 5.56
C MET A 77 5.44 6.27 4.64
N MET A 78 5.67 4.99 4.36
CA MET A 78 4.76 4.18 3.55
C MET A 78 3.38 4.05 4.21
N GLY A 79 3.33 3.82 5.53
CA GLY A 79 2.07 3.82 6.29
C GLY A 79 1.34 5.15 6.20
N LEU A 80 2.05 6.27 6.41
CA LEU A 80 1.48 7.61 6.30
C LEU A 80 0.92 7.90 4.89
N LEU A 81 1.65 7.50 3.85
CA LEU A 81 1.20 7.64 2.46
C LEU A 81 -0.02 6.76 2.16
N GLY A 82 -0.12 5.59 2.80
CA GLY A 82 -1.33 4.77 2.81
C GLY A 82 -2.54 5.60 3.28
N ASN A 83 -2.43 6.24 4.44
CA ASN A 83 -3.51 7.09 4.97
C ASN A 83 -3.83 8.28 4.05
N VAL A 84 -2.80 8.93 3.48
CA VAL A 84 -3.01 10.02 2.52
C VAL A 84 -3.82 9.52 1.34
N ALA A 85 -3.54 8.31 0.83
CA ALA A 85 -4.28 7.72 -0.28
C ALA A 85 -5.73 7.37 0.10
N GLU A 86 -6.01 7.03 1.36
CA GLU A 86 -7.38 6.78 1.83
C GLU A 86 -8.27 8.04 1.76
N VAL A 87 -7.69 9.23 1.86
CA VAL A 87 -8.39 10.52 1.78
C VAL A 87 -8.58 10.92 0.32
N LYS A 88 -9.83 10.86 -0.16
CA LYS A 88 -10.19 11.10 -1.57
C LYS A 88 -9.71 12.45 -2.09
N GLU A 89 -9.85 13.48 -1.28
CA GLU A 89 -9.52 14.87 -1.63
C GLU A 89 -8.02 15.10 -1.78
N LEU A 90 -7.18 14.25 -1.16
CA LEU A 90 -5.73 14.34 -1.21
C LEU A 90 -5.11 13.51 -2.34
N ARG A 91 -5.80 12.49 -2.86
CA ARG A 91 -5.31 11.62 -3.95
C ARG A 91 -4.84 12.38 -5.20
N PRO A 92 -5.48 13.47 -5.66
CA PRO A 92 -4.96 14.27 -6.76
C PRO A 92 -3.54 14.81 -6.53
N ARG A 93 -3.12 15.01 -5.27
CA ARG A 93 -1.76 15.45 -4.92
C ARG A 93 -0.72 14.34 -5.08
N LEU A 94 -1.15 13.07 -5.04
CA LEU A 94 -0.33 11.89 -5.29
C LEU A 94 -0.24 11.53 -6.78
N MET A 95 -1.17 12.03 -7.61
CA MET A 95 -1.20 11.84 -9.06
C MET A 95 -0.11 12.66 -9.77
N GLN A 96 1.15 12.28 -9.57
CA GLN A 96 2.31 12.87 -10.24
C GLN A 96 3.23 11.77 -10.76
N ASP A 97 3.77 11.95 -11.96
CA ASP A 97 4.67 11.01 -12.65
C ASP A 97 5.73 10.39 -11.73
N LYS A 98 6.51 11.25 -11.06
CA LYS A 98 7.60 10.84 -10.18
C LYS A 98 7.14 10.00 -8.98
N TYR A 99 5.90 10.15 -8.52
CA TYR A 99 5.37 9.39 -7.39
C TYR A 99 4.78 8.07 -7.85
N LEU A 100 4.00 8.08 -8.93
CA LEU A 100 3.39 6.88 -9.49
C LEU A 100 4.44 5.90 -10.03
N LEU A 101 5.51 6.42 -10.66
CA LEU A 101 6.66 5.60 -11.06
C LEU A 101 7.26 4.88 -9.84
N VAL A 102 7.53 5.62 -8.76
CA VAL A 102 8.11 5.04 -7.54
C VAL A 102 7.17 4.02 -6.90
N PHE A 103 5.88 4.31 -6.77
CA PHE A 103 4.93 3.33 -6.20
C PHE A 103 4.83 2.07 -7.07
N SER A 104 4.86 2.22 -8.39
CA SER A 104 4.88 1.10 -9.34
C SER A 104 6.14 0.25 -9.18
N GLU A 105 7.32 0.88 -9.05
CA GLU A 105 8.60 0.18 -8.80
C GLU A 105 8.59 -0.58 -7.46
N LEU A 106 8.01 0.01 -6.40
CA LEU A 106 7.94 -0.60 -5.08
C LEU A 106 7.07 -1.87 -5.03
N LEU A 107 6.19 -2.10 -6.01
CA LEU A 107 5.41 -3.33 -6.11
C LEU A 107 6.29 -4.59 -6.21
N ASP A 108 7.49 -4.47 -6.79
CA ASP A 108 8.44 -5.57 -6.94
C ASP A 108 9.45 -5.66 -5.80
N SER A 109 9.29 -4.86 -4.75
CA SER A 109 10.14 -4.94 -3.56
C SER A 109 9.82 -6.18 -2.73
N GLU A 110 10.84 -7.00 -2.51
CA GLU A 110 10.87 -8.10 -1.52
C GLU A 110 11.64 -7.70 -0.25
N SER A 111 12.00 -6.41 -0.14
CA SER A 111 12.65 -5.89 1.07
C SER A 111 11.67 -5.94 2.25
N ASP A 112 12.13 -6.52 3.36
CA ASP A 112 11.33 -6.69 4.58
C ASP A 112 10.07 -7.55 4.38
N GLY A 113 10.23 -8.65 3.63
CA GLY A 113 9.13 -9.53 3.27
C GLY A 113 8.21 -8.88 2.24
N ILE A 114 6.92 -8.78 2.55
CA ILE A 114 5.93 -8.18 1.65
C ILE A 114 5.52 -6.76 2.07
N GLU A 115 6.07 -6.20 3.15
CA GLU A 115 5.55 -4.96 3.74
C GLU A 115 5.60 -3.78 2.77
N VAL A 116 6.72 -3.60 2.06
CA VAL A 116 6.90 -2.49 1.12
C VAL A 116 5.95 -2.62 -0.08
N SER A 117 5.94 -3.80 -0.72
CA SER A 117 5.09 -4.05 -1.89
C SER A 117 3.61 -4.05 -1.54
N TYR A 118 3.25 -4.54 -0.36
CA TYR A 118 1.89 -4.51 0.17
C TYR A 118 1.38 -3.07 0.36
N ASN A 119 2.17 -2.21 1.01
CA ASN A 119 1.79 -0.81 1.22
C ASN A 119 1.72 -0.04 -0.10
N ALA A 120 2.66 -0.27 -1.02
CA ALA A 120 2.64 0.33 -2.35
C ALA A 120 1.37 -0.05 -3.12
N ALA A 121 0.99 -1.34 -3.09
CA ALA A 121 -0.25 -1.80 -3.69
C ALA A 121 -1.50 -1.18 -3.03
N GLY A 122 -1.49 -0.94 -1.72
CA GLY A 122 -2.59 -0.26 -1.02
C GLY A 122 -2.76 1.19 -1.44
N ILE A 123 -1.66 1.94 -1.49
CA ILE A 123 -1.64 3.32 -2.00
C ILE A 123 -2.21 3.35 -3.43
N LEU A 124 -1.73 2.46 -4.30
CA LEU A 124 -2.19 2.37 -5.68
C LEU A 124 -3.64 1.92 -5.79
N ALA A 125 -4.10 0.99 -4.95
CA ALA A 125 -5.50 0.54 -4.92
C ALA A 125 -6.44 1.72 -4.66
N HIS A 126 -6.11 2.57 -3.68
CA HIS A 126 -6.89 3.77 -3.41
C HIS A 126 -6.83 4.79 -4.55
N ILE A 127 -5.65 5.06 -5.12
CA ILE A 127 -5.52 5.98 -6.27
C ILE A 127 -6.33 5.48 -7.48
N LEU A 128 -6.15 4.21 -7.86
CA LEU A 128 -6.80 3.62 -9.03
C LEU A 128 -8.30 3.38 -8.85
N SER A 129 -8.79 3.40 -7.60
CA SER A 129 -10.22 3.37 -7.29
C SER A 129 -10.97 4.65 -7.67
N ASP A 130 -10.26 5.76 -7.97
CA ASP A 130 -10.89 6.96 -8.55
C ASP A 130 -11.23 6.84 -10.04
N GLY A 131 -10.88 5.71 -10.66
CA GLY A 131 -11.24 5.38 -12.04
C GLY A 131 -10.23 5.88 -13.09
N PRO A 132 -10.39 5.43 -14.34
CA PRO A 132 -9.50 5.77 -15.45
C PRO A 132 -9.49 7.27 -15.78
N GLU A 133 -10.64 7.94 -15.67
CA GLU A 133 -10.77 9.38 -15.97
C GLU A 133 -9.84 10.24 -15.10
N SER A 134 -9.67 9.86 -13.83
CA SER A 134 -8.74 10.55 -12.92
C SER A 134 -7.28 10.41 -13.38
N TRP A 135 -6.93 9.29 -14.00
CA TRP A 135 -5.61 9.05 -14.57
C TRP A 135 -5.37 9.88 -15.83
N GLU A 136 -6.36 9.89 -16.73
CA GLU A 136 -6.33 10.67 -17.97
C GLU A 136 -6.22 12.17 -17.68
N LYS A 137 -7.03 12.67 -16.74
CA LYS A 137 -7.01 14.08 -16.31
C LYS A 137 -5.65 14.51 -15.76
N ALA A 138 -4.96 13.62 -15.04
CA ALA A 138 -3.63 13.91 -14.51
C ALA A 138 -2.52 13.85 -15.58
N SER A 139 -2.82 13.35 -16.78
CA SER A 139 -1.89 13.27 -17.92
C SER A 139 -0.57 12.58 -17.61
N ILE A 140 -0.61 11.52 -16.79
CA ILE A 140 0.56 10.74 -16.36
C ILE A 140 1.25 10.10 -17.57
N GLN A 141 2.56 10.31 -17.68
CA GLN A 141 3.41 9.79 -18.77
C GLN A 141 4.46 8.79 -18.27
N ALA A 142 4.87 8.85 -17.00
CA ALA A 142 5.97 8.04 -16.49
C ALA A 142 5.65 6.55 -16.39
N VAL A 143 4.37 6.20 -16.18
CA VAL A 143 3.87 4.82 -16.15
C VAL A 143 2.46 4.80 -16.74
N SER A 144 2.09 3.74 -17.46
CA SER A 144 0.72 3.56 -17.93
C SER A 144 -0.17 2.97 -16.83
N ARG A 145 -1.46 3.32 -16.84
CA ARG A 145 -2.44 2.76 -15.89
C ARG A 145 -2.47 1.22 -15.95
N ASP A 146 -2.50 0.67 -17.16
CA ASP A 146 -2.58 -0.77 -17.39
C ASP A 146 -1.33 -1.52 -16.92
N GLU A 147 -0.14 -0.94 -17.11
CA GLU A 147 1.08 -1.51 -16.55
C GLU A 147 1.01 -1.58 -15.02
N VAL A 148 0.56 -0.51 -14.36
CA VAL A 148 0.43 -0.47 -12.91
C VAL A 148 -0.57 -1.53 -12.42
N LEU A 149 -1.73 -1.67 -13.07
CA LEU A 149 -2.70 -2.72 -12.74
C LEU A 149 -2.11 -4.13 -12.91
N MET A 150 -1.41 -4.39 -14.01
CA MET A 150 -0.74 -5.67 -14.23
C MET A 150 0.27 -5.97 -13.13
N ARG A 151 1.10 -4.99 -12.75
CA ARG A 151 2.10 -5.13 -11.70
C ARG A 151 1.47 -5.33 -10.33
N MET A 152 0.37 -4.64 -10.03
CA MET A 152 -0.39 -4.85 -8.79
C MET A 152 -0.90 -6.28 -8.69
N ARG A 153 -1.51 -6.79 -9.76
CA ARG A 153 -1.99 -8.18 -9.81
C ARG A 153 -0.86 -9.17 -9.53
N ARG A 154 0.26 -9.03 -10.24
CA ARG A 154 1.46 -9.86 -10.03
C ARG A 154 1.97 -9.77 -8.60
N ALA A 155 2.01 -8.57 -8.01
CA ALA A 155 2.45 -8.40 -6.64
C ALA A 155 1.54 -9.13 -5.64
N ILE A 156 0.22 -8.96 -5.76
CA ILE A 156 -0.76 -9.58 -4.88
C ILE A 156 -0.71 -11.11 -5.00
N ASP A 157 -0.61 -11.63 -6.23
CA ASP A 157 -0.55 -13.08 -6.51
C ASP A 157 0.72 -13.74 -5.93
N ARG A 158 1.82 -12.99 -5.73
CA ARG A 158 3.07 -13.51 -5.14
C ARG A 158 3.00 -13.71 -3.62
N TRP A 159 2.11 -13.00 -2.92
CA TRP A 159 2.10 -13.03 -1.46
C TRP A 159 1.37 -14.25 -0.91
N ALA A 160 2.06 -15.06 -0.11
CA ALA A 160 1.40 -16.16 0.60
C ALA A 160 0.37 -15.60 1.60
N LEU A 161 -0.85 -16.14 1.60
CA LEU A 161 -1.95 -15.62 2.43
C LEU A 161 -1.69 -15.72 3.94
N ILE A 162 -0.77 -16.59 4.37
CA ILE A 162 -0.36 -16.76 5.77
C ILE A 162 0.79 -15.83 6.18
N THR A 163 1.26 -14.97 5.28
CA THR A 163 2.39 -14.07 5.54
C THR A 163 2.02 -13.08 6.65
N LYS A 164 2.81 -13.06 7.72
CA LYS A 164 2.70 -12.06 8.79
C LYS A 164 3.17 -10.70 8.27
N ARG A 165 2.48 -9.65 8.68
CA ARG A 165 2.80 -8.25 8.36
C ARG A 165 2.71 -7.43 9.63
N ASN A 166 3.57 -6.43 9.79
CA ASN A 166 3.46 -5.48 10.88
C ASN A 166 2.58 -4.29 10.48
N ILE A 167 1.28 -4.53 10.33
CA ILE A 167 0.31 -3.51 9.91
C ILE A 167 -0.82 -3.43 10.93
N ASN A 168 -1.12 -2.21 11.36
CA ASN A 168 -2.21 -1.93 12.28
C ASN A 168 -3.28 -1.09 11.56
N TYR A 169 -4.45 -1.69 11.30
CA TYR A 169 -5.57 -0.98 10.72
C TYR A 169 -6.35 -0.26 11.82
N ARG A 170 -6.37 1.08 11.77
CA ARG A 170 -7.26 1.88 12.64
C ARG A 170 -8.73 1.68 12.31
N SER A 171 -9.03 1.53 11.02
CA SER A 171 -10.36 1.31 10.49
C SER A 171 -10.27 0.40 9.28
N PHE A 172 -11.25 -0.48 9.12
CA PHE A 172 -11.42 -1.25 7.89
C PHE A 172 -12.23 -0.50 6.84
N GLU A 173 -12.88 0.61 7.20
CA GLU A 173 -13.75 1.35 6.29
C GLU A 173 -13.08 1.70 4.95
N PRO A 174 -11.81 2.17 4.90
CA PRO A 174 -11.14 2.43 3.63
C PRO A 174 -11.00 1.19 2.75
N ILE A 175 -10.65 0.04 3.34
CA ILE A 175 -10.53 -1.24 2.64
C ILE A 175 -11.91 -1.72 2.17
N LEU A 176 -12.93 -1.58 3.00
CA LEU A 176 -14.30 -2.01 2.67
C LEU A 176 -14.89 -1.19 1.54
N ARG A 177 -14.56 0.11 1.42
CA ARG A 177 -14.97 0.93 0.27
C ARG A 177 -14.41 0.41 -1.06
N LEU A 178 -13.22 -0.19 -1.06
CA LEU A 178 -12.62 -0.78 -2.26
C LEU A 178 -13.36 -2.05 -2.72
N LEU A 179 -14.12 -2.71 -1.85
CA LEU A 179 -14.90 -3.90 -2.23
C LEU A 179 -16.04 -3.59 -3.20
N SER A 180 -16.45 -2.32 -3.28
CA SER A 180 -17.47 -1.85 -4.22
C SER A 180 -16.87 -1.26 -5.50
N CYS A 181 -15.56 -1.36 -5.70
CA CYS A 181 -14.87 -0.81 -6.88
C CYS A 181 -14.89 -1.79 -8.06
N GLU A 182 -15.96 -1.75 -8.86
CA GLU A 182 -16.17 -2.68 -9.99
C GLU A 182 -15.26 -2.39 -11.19
N HIS A 183 -14.95 -1.11 -11.45
CA HIS A 183 -14.16 -0.70 -12.62
C HIS A 183 -12.64 -0.89 -12.45
N THR A 184 -12.16 -1.22 -11.24
CA THR A 184 -10.74 -1.48 -10.96
C THR A 184 -10.61 -2.79 -10.16
N PRO A 185 -10.66 -3.96 -10.83
CA PRO A 185 -10.61 -5.26 -10.16
C PRO A 185 -9.36 -5.48 -9.30
N GLU A 186 -8.23 -4.86 -9.62
CA GLU A 186 -6.98 -4.94 -8.87
C GLU A 186 -7.08 -4.28 -7.48
N ALA A 187 -7.86 -3.20 -7.37
CA ALA A 187 -8.11 -2.54 -6.09
C ALA A 187 -8.99 -3.42 -5.18
N LEU A 188 -10.03 -4.02 -5.77
CA LEU A 188 -10.84 -5.05 -5.11
C LEU A 188 -9.97 -6.25 -4.69
N HIS A 189 -9.08 -6.72 -5.56
CA HIS A 189 -8.20 -7.87 -5.29
C HIS A 189 -7.29 -7.61 -4.08
N TRP A 190 -6.68 -6.42 -4.01
CA TRP A 190 -5.87 -6.03 -2.85
C TRP A 190 -6.71 -5.99 -1.56
N ALA A 191 -7.92 -5.45 -1.61
CA ALA A 191 -8.81 -5.36 -0.46
C ALA A 191 -9.25 -6.75 0.05
N VAL A 192 -9.64 -7.64 -0.87
CA VAL A 192 -9.98 -9.03 -0.56
C VAL A 192 -8.79 -9.75 0.04
N TRP A 193 -7.59 -9.63 -0.55
CA TRP A 193 -6.38 -10.26 -0.02
C TRP A 193 -6.05 -9.74 1.38
N ALA A 194 -6.15 -8.43 1.62
CA ALA A 194 -5.88 -7.81 2.92
C ALA A 194 -6.79 -8.37 4.02
N LEU A 195 -8.10 -8.45 3.76
CA LEU A 195 -9.08 -9.01 4.68
C LEU A 195 -8.90 -10.51 4.88
N ALA A 196 -8.63 -11.25 3.80
CA ALA A 196 -8.37 -12.68 3.86
C ALA A 196 -7.12 -12.98 4.71
N ASN A 197 -6.02 -12.25 4.50
CA ASN A 197 -4.79 -12.43 5.27
C ASN A 197 -5.02 -12.18 6.77
N LEU A 198 -5.81 -11.17 7.14
CA LEU A 198 -6.17 -10.92 8.53
C LEU A 198 -6.82 -12.16 9.16
N THR A 199 -7.86 -12.72 8.52
CA THR A 199 -8.57 -13.91 9.06
C THR A 199 -7.69 -15.15 9.21
N GLN A 200 -6.60 -15.26 8.43
CA GLN A 200 -5.66 -16.38 8.51
C GLN A 200 -4.56 -16.17 9.55
N VAL A 201 -4.02 -14.95 9.66
CA VAL A 201 -2.80 -14.68 10.43
C VAL A 201 -3.06 -14.46 11.91
N TYR A 202 -4.19 -13.87 12.32
CA TYR A 202 -4.49 -13.65 13.74
C TYR A 202 -5.70 -14.43 14.22
N ARG A 203 -5.89 -15.66 13.70
CA ARG A 203 -7.01 -16.57 14.01
C ARG A 203 -7.33 -16.73 15.51
N ASP A 204 -6.36 -16.45 16.39
CA ASP A 204 -6.47 -16.50 17.87
C ASP A 204 -6.82 -15.15 18.55
N ARG A 205 -6.94 -14.04 17.81
CA ARG A 205 -7.49 -12.77 18.33
C ARG A 205 -8.99 -12.76 18.03
N ASP A 206 -9.83 -12.48 19.02
CA ASP A 206 -11.31 -12.49 18.94
C ASP A 206 -11.86 -11.61 17.79
N TYR A 207 -11.89 -12.14 16.57
CA TYR A 207 -12.41 -11.46 15.38
C TYR A 207 -13.93 -11.27 15.41
N HIS A 208 -14.61 -11.91 16.35
CA HIS A 208 -16.04 -11.75 16.61
C HIS A 208 -16.43 -10.31 17.00
N THR A 209 -15.45 -9.44 17.30
CA THR A 209 -15.69 -8.04 17.68
C THR A 209 -15.57 -7.03 16.55
N TYR A 210 -15.10 -7.42 15.36
CA TYR A 210 -14.92 -6.50 14.24
C TYR A 210 -16.09 -6.60 13.25
N HIS A 211 -16.86 -5.52 13.18
CA HIS A 211 -18.02 -5.39 12.30
C HIS A 211 -17.69 -4.46 11.12
N ALA A 212 -18.10 -4.84 9.91
CA ALA A 212 -18.20 -3.92 8.78
C ALA A 212 -19.19 -2.78 9.11
N PRO A 213 -19.21 -1.64 8.36
CA PRO A 213 -20.20 -0.58 8.54
C PRO A 213 -21.66 -1.06 8.50
N THR A 214 -21.91 -2.24 7.92
CA THR A 214 -23.20 -2.94 7.89
C THR A 214 -23.53 -3.74 9.16
N GLY A 215 -22.68 -3.75 10.18
CA GLY A 215 -22.84 -4.55 11.40
C GLY A 215 -22.48 -6.03 11.25
N MET A 216 -22.03 -6.48 10.08
CA MET A 216 -21.67 -7.88 9.83
C MET A 216 -20.25 -8.19 10.30
N PRO A 217 -19.99 -9.34 10.95
CA PRO A 217 -18.63 -9.79 11.25
C PRO A 217 -17.77 -9.79 9.98
N LEU A 218 -16.50 -9.41 10.07
CA LEU A 218 -15.57 -9.43 8.92
C LEU A 218 -15.56 -10.78 8.17
N ALA A 219 -15.75 -11.89 8.90
CA ALA A 219 -15.88 -13.24 8.34
C ALA A 219 -17.06 -13.42 7.37
N CYS A 220 -18.04 -12.52 7.42
CA CYS A 220 -19.28 -12.54 6.66
C CYS A 220 -19.35 -11.45 5.58
N ILE A 221 -18.29 -10.70 5.32
CA ILE A 221 -18.36 -9.69 4.25
C ILE A 221 -18.61 -10.41 2.91
N TYR A 222 -19.52 -9.84 2.13
CA TYR A 222 -19.96 -10.35 0.84
C TYR A 222 -19.39 -9.44 -0.25
N VAL A 223 -18.79 -10.02 -1.29
CA VAL A 223 -18.48 -9.29 -2.53
C VAL A 223 -19.53 -9.70 -3.55
N ARG A 224 -20.26 -8.71 -4.11
CA ARG A 224 -21.21 -8.95 -5.21
C ARG A 224 -20.43 -9.16 -6.50
N ASP A 225 -20.72 -10.26 -7.17
CA ASP A 225 -20.34 -10.46 -8.57
C ASP A 225 -21.43 -9.83 -9.45
N GLY A 226 -21.05 -8.90 -10.33
CA GLY A 226 -21.96 -8.21 -11.25
C GLY A 226 -22.57 -9.10 -12.34
N SER A 227 -22.19 -10.38 -12.41
CA SER A 227 -22.66 -11.33 -13.42
C SER A 227 -23.71 -12.34 -12.93
N THR A 228 -23.91 -12.48 -11.62
CA THR A 228 -24.92 -13.41 -11.05
C THR A 228 -25.54 -12.86 -9.77
N SER A 229 -26.86 -13.03 -9.59
CA SER A 229 -27.61 -12.61 -8.39
C SER A 229 -27.28 -13.43 -7.13
N THR A 230 -26.02 -13.79 -6.90
CA THR A 230 -25.60 -14.68 -5.81
C THR A 230 -24.64 -13.96 -4.86
N SER A 231 -25.04 -13.86 -3.59
CA SER A 231 -24.23 -13.33 -2.49
C SER A 231 -23.15 -14.35 -2.10
N ILE A 232 -21.87 -14.07 -2.35
CA ILE A 232 -20.77 -15.01 -2.04
C ILE A 232 -20.00 -14.51 -0.80
N LEU A 233 -19.86 -15.38 0.21
CA LEU A 233 -19.02 -15.15 1.39
C LEU A 233 -17.54 -14.95 0.98
N ILE A 234 -16.80 -14.07 1.66
CA ILE A 234 -15.36 -13.86 1.43
C ILE A 234 -14.55 -15.17 1.45
N LEU A 235 -14.93 -16.16 2.27
CA LEU A 235 -14.24 -17.45 2.36
C LEU A 235 -14.31 -18.31 1.06
N PRO A 236 -15.48 -18.58 0.46
CA PRO A 236 -15.56 -19.32 -0.79
C PRO A 236 -15.07 -18.54 -2.03
N LEU A 237 -15.06 -17.21 -2.03
CA LEU A 237 -14.43 -16.42 -3.12
C LEU A 237 -12.91 -16.63 -3.17
N ILE A 238 -12.26 -16.77 -2.02
CA ILE A 238 -10.84 -17.12 -1.95
C ILE A 238 -10.61 -18.50 -2.57
N HIS A 239 -11.47 -19.49 -2.27
CA HIS A 239 -11.33 -20.83 -2.84
C HIS A 239 -11.63 -20.86 -4.35
N HIS A 240 -12.67 -20.17 -4.82
CA HIS A 240 -13.10 -20.21 -6.22
C HIS A 240 -12.21 -19.37 -7.14
N SER A 241 -11.80 -18.17 -6.72
CA SER A 241 -10.95 -17.28 -7.53
C SER A 241 -9.50 -17.78 -7.64
N LEU A 242 -8.97 -18.43 -6.58
CA LEU A 242 -7.67 -19.10 -6.63
C LEU A 242 -7.74 -20.41 -7.43
N CYS A 243 -8.82 -21.20 -7.33
CA CYS A 243 -8.96 -22.45 -8.10
C CYS A 243 -9.18 -22.22 -9.60
N GLN A 244 -9.91 -21.17 -10.01
CA GLN A 244 -10.15 -20.89 -11.43
C GLN A 244 -8.94 -20.30 -12.16
N ARG A 245 -7.98 -19.70 -11.45
CA ARG A 245 -6.74 -19.18 -12.06
C ARG A 245 -5.61 -20.21 -12.13
N LEU A 246 -5.69 -21.29 -11.37
CA LEU A 246 -4.75 -22.42 -11.45
C LEU A 246 -5.11 -23.44 -12.53
N THR A 247 -6.28 -23.35 -13.16
CA THR A 247 -6.73 -24.29 -14.21
C THR A 247 -6.46 -23.82 -15.65
N PHE A 248 -5.79 -22.68 -15.86
CA PHE A 248 -5.47 -22.16 -17.21
C PHE A 248 -3.98 -22.19 -17.59
N CYS A 249 -3.18 -23.02 -16.92
CA CYS A 249 -1.81 -23.29 -17.36
C CYS A 249 -1.48 -24.78 -17.11
N GLY A 250 -2.04 -25.65 -17.95
CA GLY A 250 -1.82 -27.09 -17.88
C GLY A 250 -2.41 -27.82 -19.08
N THR A 251 -1.53 -28.14 -20.03
CA THR A 251 -1.65 -29.13 -21.11
C THR A 251 -2.72 -28.91 -22.18
N SER A 252 -2.28 -28.28 -23.28
CA SER A 252 -2.64 -28.74 -24.62
C SER A 252 -2.00 -30.12 -24.87
N GLU A 253 -2.83 -31.15 -24.92
CA GLU A 253 -2.66 -32.32 -25.80
C GLU A 253 -3.76 -32.29 -26.85
#